data_AF-A0A8H7WR39-F1
#
_entry.id   AF-A0A8H7WR39-F1
#
_cell.length_a   1.000
_cell.length_b   1.000
_cell.length_c   1.000
_cell.angle_alpha   90.00
_cell.angle_beta   90.00
_cell.angle_gamma   90.00
#
_symmetry.space_group_name_H-M   'P 1'
#
loop_
_entity.id
_entity.type
_entity.pdbx_description
1 polymer ?
#
loop_
_entity_poly.entity_id
_entity_poly.type
_entity_poly.pdbx_seq_one_letter_code
_entity_poly.pdbx_strand_id
1 'polypeptide(L)'
;KAKGPAIVSSCPAGTPLKGLNYLKGRDDPVALAEEEYPDWLWTCLDKKKVEGEEGGAEGDEFSKSAKIRRKAAKRARKLEAMRLAAGEAAPEARIPITQQSIDLPFNSEGTTKGALDAEGKREELRGAMRRERRKGIKEANFLRGM
;
A
#
# COMPACT_ATOMS: atom_id res chain seq x y z
N LYS A 1 -21.09 6.25 14.57
CA LYS A 1 -20.39 5.80 13.35
C LYS A 1 -20.05 7.02 12.53
N ALA A 2 -18.78 7.42 12.46
CA ALA A 2 -18.37 8.54 11.62
C ALA A 2 -18.53 8.11 10.14
N LYS A 3 -19.29 8.89 9.37
CA LYS A 3 -19.45 8.71 7.92
C LYS A 3 -18.07 9.01 7.30
N GLY A 4 -17.45 8.00 6.68
CA GLY A 4 -16.21 8.19 5.92
C GLY A 4 -16.40 9.25 4.83
N PRO A 5 -15.32 9.75 4.21
CA PRO A 5 -15.44 10.68 3.09
C PRO A 5 -16.39 10.07 2.06
N ALA A 6 -17.31 10.87 1.53
CA ALA A 6 -18.20 10.42 0.46
C ALA A 6 -17.32 9.78 -0.62
N ILE A 7 -17.60 8.53 -0.96
CA ILE A 7 -16.96 7.87 -2.09
C ILE A 7 -17.35 8.74 -3.29
N VAL A 8 -16.36 9.25 -4.02
CA VAL A 8 -16.61 10.03 -5.23
C VAL A 8 -16.03 9.19 -6.34
N SER A 9 -16.87 8.38 -6.97
CA SER A 9 -16.50 7.75 -8.22
C SER A 9 -16.38 8.83 -9.31
N SER A 10 -15.45 8.64 -10.24
CA SER A 10 -15.30 9.55 -11.38
C SER A 10 -16.44 9.38 -12.41
N CYS A 11 -17.17 8.27 -12.35
CA CYS A 11 -18.21 7.89 -13.29
C CYS A 11 -19.54 7.79 -12.55
N PRO A 12 -20.41 8.82 -12.62
CA PRO A 12 -21.70 8.78 -11.94
C PRO A 12 -22.61 7.69 -12.53
N ALA A 13 -23.62 7.29 -11.75
CA ALA A 13 -24.64 6.34 -12.19
C ALA A 13 -25.29 6.80 -13.51
N GLY A 14 -25.54 5.84 -14.41
CA GLY A 14 -26.09 6.11 -15.73
C GLY A 14 -25.06 6.45 -16.82
N THR A 15 -23.76 6.50 -16.49
CA THR A 15 -22.71 6.75 -17.50
C THR A 15 -22.48 5.51 -18.37
N PRO A 16 -22.67 5.57 -19.70
CA PRO A 16 -22.36 4.44 -20.58
C PRO A 16 -20.83 4.26 -20.70
N LEU A 17 -20.36 3.04 -20.42
CA LEU A 17 -18.94 2.70 -20.49
C LEU A 17 -18.59 2.27 -21.91
N LYS A 18 -18.21 3.27 -22.71
CA LYS A 18 -17.95 3.12 -24.15
C LYS A 18 -16.86 2.08 -24.45
N GLY A 19 -17.14 1.18 -25.39
CA GLY A 19 -16.13 0.27 -25.95
C GLY A 19 -15.80 -0.94 -25.07
N LEU A 20 -16.65 -1.27 -24.09
CA LEU A 20 -16.55 -2.52 -23.33
C LEU A 20 -17.31 -3.66 -24.03
N ASN A 21 -18.41 -3.36 -24.70
CA ASN A 21 -19.16 -4.39 -25.40
C ASN A 21 -18.50 -4.75 -26.76
N TYR A 22 -18.18 -6.02 -26.94
CA TYR A 22 -17.67 -6.59 -28.19
C TYR A 22 -18.70 -7.46 -28.93
N LEU A 23 -19.90 -7.63 -28.37
CA LEU A 23 -20.99 -8.41 -28.95
C LEU A 23 -21.84 -7.56 -29.89
N LYS A 24 -22.18 -8.11 -31.07
CA LYS A 24 -23.08 -7.46 -32.03
C LYS A 24 -24.51 -7.43 -31.48
N GLY A 25 -25.21 -6.31 -31.65
CA GLY A 25 -26.61 -6.15 -31.23
C GLY A 25 -26.83 -6.05 -29.72
N ARG A 26 -25.77 -5.72 -28.97
CA ARG A 26 -25.84 -5.40 -27.53
C ARG A 26 -25.37 -3.95 -27.34
N ASP A 27 -25.87 -3.31 -26.29
CA ASP A 27 -25.44 -1.98 -25.89
C ASP A 27 -24.24 -2.06 -24.93
N ASP A 28 -23.50 -0.95 -24.82
CA ASP A 28 -22.43 -0.82 -23.83
C ASP A 28 -23.00 -0.85 -22.40
N PRO A 29 -22.30 -1.48 -21.44
CA PRO A 29 -22.75 -1.52 -20.06
C PRO A 29 -22.81 -0.12 -19.46
N VAL A 30 -23.85 0.13 -18.68
CA VAL A 30 -24.09 1.41 -18.00
C VAL A 30 -23.62 1.30 -16.56
N ALA A 31 -22.93 2.33 -16.06
CA ALA A 31 -22.47 2.40 -14.69
C ALA A 31 -23.67 2.43 -13.71
N LEU A 32 -23.61 1.60 -12.67
CA LEU A 32 -24.62 1.54 -11.62
C LEU A 32 -24.32 2.56 -10.51
N ALA A 33 -25.18 2.65 -9.49
CA ALA A 33 -24.91 3.45 -8.32
C ALA A 33 -23.71 2.90 -7.52
N GLU A 34 -22.99 3.79 -6.84
CA GLU A 34 -21.78 3.41 -6.08
C GLU A 34 -22.05 2.37 -4.99
N GLU A 35 -23.26 2.38 -4.42
CA GLU A 35 -23.71 1.46 -3.37
C GLU A 35 -23.99 0.04 -3.88
N GLU A 36 -24.24 -0.12 -5.18
CA GLU A 36 -24.49 -1.42 -5.82
C GLU A 36 -23.19 -2.15 -6.16
N TYR A 37 -22.07 -1.42 -6.17
CA TYR A 37 -20.76 -2.01 -6.38
C TYR A 37 -20.21 -2.60 -5.07
N PRO A 38 -19.51 -3.75 -5.15
CA PRO A 38 -18.88 -4.35 -3.97
C PRO A 38 -17.81 -3.44 -3.34
N ASP A 39 -17.73 -3.44 -2.00
CA ASP A 39 -16.78 -2.63 -1.24
C ASP A 39 -15.30 -2.81 -1.65
N TRP A 40 -14.92 -4.02 -2.07
CA TRP A 40 -13.55 -4.31 -2.46
C TRP A 40 -13.09 -3.49 -3.68
N LEU A 41 -14.00 -3.03 -4.54
CA LEU A 41 -13.68 -2.22 -5.72
C LEU A 41 -12.95 -0.94 -5.33
N TRP A 42 -13.37 -0.32 -4.23
CA TRP A 42 -12.84 0.96 -3.74
C TRP A 42 -11.45 0.80 -3.12
N THR A 43 -11.11 -0.40 -2.63
CA THR A 43 -9.79 -0.71 -2.04
C THR A 43 -8.75 -1.17 -3.06
N CYS A 44 -9.15 -1.43 -4.31
CA CYS A 44 -8.26 -1.96 -5.35
C CYS A 44 -7.05 -1.05 -5.62
N LEU A 45 -7.23 0.27 -5.53
CA LEU A 45 -6.19 1.25 -5.85
C LEU A 45 -5.18 1.47 -4.71
N ASP A 46 -5.52 1.08 -3.48
CA ASP A 46 -4.65 1.26 -2.32
C ASP A 46 -3.35 0.47 -2.44
N LYS A 47 -3.40 -0.71 -3.09
CA LYS A 47 -2.22 -1.53 -3.39
C LYS A 47 -1.16 -0.79 -4.21
N LYS A 48 -1.58 0.15 -5.07
CA LYS A 48 -0.67 0.93 -5.94
C LYS A 48 0.05 2.04 -5.17
N LYS A 49 -0.59 2.65 -4.17
CA LYS A 49 0.01 3.74 -3.37
C LYS A 49 1.20 3.26 -2.54
N VAL A 50 1.13 2.03 -2.03
CA VAL A 50 2.22 1.44 -1.22
C VAL A 50 3.51 1.23 -2.04
N GLU A 51 3.42 1.00 -3.34
CA GLU A 51 4.60 0.78 -4.20
C GLU A 51 5.19 2.08 -4.79
N GLY A 52 4.48 3.21 -4.75
CA GLY A 52 4.88 4.42 -5.49
C GLY A 52 4.69 5.77 -4.81
N GLU A 53 4.01 5.87 -3.65
CA GLU A 53 3.49 7.17 -3.20
C GLU A 53 3.58 7.48 -1.70
N GLU A 54 4.17 6.63 -0.86
CA GLU A 54 4.44 7.03 0.54
C GLU A 54 5.47 8.18 0.67
N GLY A 55 6.12 8.59 -0.43
CA GLY A 55 7.03 9.75 -0.50
C GLY A 55 6.52 10.96 -1.30
N GLY A 56 5.25 10.96 -1.75
CA GLY A 56 4.74 11.93 -2.72
C GLY A 56 4.37 13.32 -2.18
N ALA A 57 4.32 13.49 -0.86
CA ALA A 57 4.00 14.79 -0.26
C ALA A 57 5.28 15.58 0.01
N GLU A 58 5.67 16.40 -0.98
CA GLU A 58 6.59 17.51 -0.83
C GLU A 58 8.11 17.21 -0.87
N GLY A 59 8.53 16.57 -1.96
CA GLY A 59 9.92 16.59 -2.39
C GLY A 59 10.77 15.55 -1.68
N ASP A 60 10.98 14.44 -2.36
CA ASP A 60 11.89 13.38 -1.92
C ASP A 60 13.33 13.91 -1.84
N GLU A 61 14.13 13.35 -0.93
CA GLU A 61 15.58 13.56 -0.84
C GLU A 61 16.28 13.16 -2.14
N PHE A 62 15.63 12.32 -2.96
CA PHE A 62 16.09 11.91 -4.28
C PHE A 62 15.51 12.74 -5.45
N SER A 63 14.90 13.89 -5.18
CA SER A 63 14.39 14.78 -6.24
C SER A 63 15.52 15.30 -7.16
N LYS A 64 15.25 15.38 -8.46
CA LYS A 64 16.20 15.90 -9.48
C LYS A 64 16.64 17.34 -9.20
N SER A 65 15.80 18.17 -8.56
CA SER A 65 16.12 19.56 -8.23
C SER A 65 16.84 19.73 -6.88
N ALA A 66 17.99 20.40 -6.88
CA ALA A 66 18.78 20.65 -5.67
C ALA A 66 18.05 21.49 -4.61
N LYS A 67 17.18 22.41 -5.04
CA LYS A 67 16.37 23.25 -4.13
C LYS A 67 15.35 22.41 -3.36
N ILE A 68 14.77 21.41 -4.02
CA ILE A 68 13.78 20.50 -3.42
C ILE A 68 14.46 19.63 -2.37
N ARG A 69 15.62 19.03 -2.68
CA ARG A 69 16.42 18.24 -1.72
C ARG A 69 16.79 19.04 -0.47
N ARG A 70 17.22 20.31 -0.63
CA ARG A 70 17.54 21.19 0.50
C ARG A 70 16.32 21.47 1.39
N LYS A 71 15.15 21.69 0.78
CA LYS A 71 13.89 21.92 1.51
C LYS A 71 13.45 20.67 2.28
N ALA A 72 13.57 19.50 1.66
CA ALA A 72 13.30 18.20 2.26
C ALA A 72 14.21 17.94 3.47
N ALA A 73 15.54 18.08 3.29
CA ALA A 73 16.52 17.88 4.35
C ALA A 73 16.30 18.82 5.54
N LYS A 74 15.95 20.10 5.31
CA LYS A 74 15.62 21.04 6.39
C LYS A 74 14.39 20.60 7.18
N ARG A 75 13.40 20.01 6.53
CA ARG A 75 12.18 19.52 7.17
C ARG A 75 12.44 18.25 7.97
N ALA A 76 13.18 17.31 7.39
CA ALA A 76 13.59 16.09 8.07
C ALA A 76 14.31 16.42 9.38
N ARG A 77 15.30 17.32 9.33
CA ARG A 77 16.01 17.80 10.52
C ARG A 77 15.11 18.48 11.55
N LYS A 78 14.14 19.29 11.09
CA LYS A 78 13.19 19.95 12.00
C LYS A 78 12.27 18.93 12.69
N LEU A 79 11.81 17.93 11.95
CA LEU A 79 10.95 16.87 12.47
C LEU A 79 11.72 15.99 13.47
N GLU A 80 12.96 15.62 13.15
CA GLU A 80 13.86 14.89 14.05
C GLU A 80 14.13 15.68 15.34
N ALA A 81 14.44 16.98 15.23
CA ALA A 81 14.63 17.85 16.39
C ALA A 81 13.35 17.96 17.25
N MET A 82 12.17 18.01 16.62
CA MET A 82 10.89 18.02 17.34
C MET A 82 10.62 16.71 18.06
N ARG A 83 10.93 15.55 17.43
CA ARG A 83 10.83 14.24 18.07
C ARG A 83 11.75 14.11 19.27
N LEU A 84 13.01 14.55 19.11
CA LEU A 84 13.99 14.55 20.18
C LEU A 84 13.56 15.48 21.33
N ALA A 85 13.04 16.66 21.02
CA ALA A 85 12.52 17.61 22.01
C ALA A 85 11.25 17.11 22.72
N ALA A 86 10.42 16.33 22.03
CA ALA A 86 9.27 15.64 22.63
C ALA A 86 9.68 14.47 23.55
N GLY A 87 10.99 14.16 23.64
CA GLY A 87 11.50 13.06 24.45
C GLY A 87 11.15 11.68 23.90
N GLU A 88 10.71 11.58 22.63
CA GLU A 88 10.58 10.28 21.96
C GLU A 88 11.99 9.70 21.82
N ALA A 89 12.23 8.54 22.45
CA ALA A 89 13.45 7.78 22.24
C ALA A 89 13.63 7.50 20.73
N ALA A 90 14.88 7.45 20.28
CA ALA A 90 15.17 7.05 18.91
C ALA A 90 14.40 5.76 18.59
N PRO A 91 13.69 5.69 17.44
CA PRO A 91 12.89 4.52 17.13
C PRO A 91 13.81 3.30 17.11
N GLU A 92 13.46 2.27 17.89
CA GLU A 92 14.14 0.99 17.83
C GLU A 92 14.16 0.48 16.38
N ALA A 93 15.27 -0.13 15.97
CA ALA A 93 15.41 -0.61 14.60
C ALA A 93 14.30 -1.62 14.28
N ARG A 94 13.34 -1.24 13.43
CA ARG A 94 12.23 -2.10 13.03
C ARG A 94 12.75 -3.28 12.22
N ILE A 95 12.95 -4.42 12.87
CA ILE A 95 13.36 -5.66 12.23
C ILE A 95 12.27 -6.10 11.24
N PRO A 96 12.60 -6.37 9.97
CA PRO A 96 11.64 -6.90 9.00
C PRO A 96 11.03 -8.22 9.46
N ILE A 97 9.75 -8.47 9.13
CA ILE A 97 9.01 -9.67 9.56
C ILE A 97 9.71 -10.98 9.15
N THR A 98 10.47 -10.98 8.06
CA THR A 98 11.25 -12.11 7.53
C THR A 98 12.47 -12.47 8.36
N GLN A 99 12.97 -11.52 9.18
CA GLN A 99 14.14 -11.70 10.04
C GLN A 99 13.78 -11.85 11.52
N GLN A 100 12.50 -11.78 11.85
CA GLN A 100 12.01 -11.99 13.22
C GLN A 100 11.93 -13.49 13.52
N SER A 101 12.24 -13.86 14.77
CA SER A 101 12.10 -15.22 15.30
C SER A 101 10.92 -15.36 16.28
N ILE A 102 10.03 -14.37 16.31
CA ILE A 102 8.83 -14.38 17.15
C ILE A 102 7.81 -15.33 16.52
N ASP A 103 7.16 -16.15 17.34
CA ASP A 103 6.14 -17.09 16.87
C ASP A 103 4.96 -16.34 16.23
N LEU A 104 4.49 -16.88 15.09
CA LEU A 104 3.27 -16.42 14.46
C LEU A 104 2.05 -16.80 15.31
N PRO A 105 0.97 -16.01 15.31
CA PRO A 105 -0.25 -16.35 16.02
C PRO A 105 -0.78 -17.73 15.60
N PHE A 106 -1.04 -18.58 16.59
CA PHE A 106 -1.60 -19.91 16.43
C PHE A 106 -3.03 -19.95 17.01
N ASN A 107 -3.94 -20.66 16.34
CA ASN A 107 -5.32 -20.78 16.78
C ASN A 107 -5.49 -21.89 17.83
N SER A 108 -5.01 -21.67 19.05
CA SER A 108 -5.10 -22.64 20.16
C SER A 108 -6.54 -22.92 20.60
N GLU A 109 -7.41 -21.90 20.55
CA GLU A 109 -8.80 -21.97 21.01
C GLU A 109 -9.76 -22.59 19.97
N GLY A 110 -9.29 -22.85 18.75
CA GLY A 110 -10.11 -23.43 17.67
C GLY A 110 -11.17 -22.48 17.10
N THR A 111 -11.09 -21.18 17.39
CA THR A 111 -12.06 -20.17 16.97
C THR A 111 -11.86 -19.80 15.50
N THR A 112 -12.95 -19.54 14.75
CA THR A 112 -12.88 -19.11 13.34
C THR A 112 -12.13 -17.80 13.15
N LYS A 113 -12.32 -16.83 14.06
CA LYS A 113 -11.59 -15.55 14.07
C LYS A 113 -10.09 -15.74 14.27
N GLY A 114 -9.69 -16.63 15.20
CA GLY A 114 -8.28 -16.95 15.44
C GLY A 114 -7.63 -17.64 14.23
N ALA A 115 -8.39 -18.49 13.52
CA ALA A 115 -7.91 -19.10 12.29
C ALA A 115 -7.63 -18.06 11.18
N LEU A 116 -8.55 -17.10 10.98
CA LEU A 116 -8.41 -16.04 9.98
C LEU A 116 -7.24 -15.10 10.27
N ASP A 117 -7.03 -14.71 11.53
CA ASP A 117 -5.90 -13.86 11.91
C ASP A 117 -4.56 -14.60 11.73
N ALA A 118 -4.48 -15.86 12.17
CA ALA A 118 -3.31 -16.71 11.97
C ALA A 118 -2.98 -16.90 10.48
N GLU A 119 -3.99 -17.06 9.64
CA GLU A 119 -3.81 -17.13 8.18
C GLU A 119 -3.33 -15.80 7.60
N GLY A 120 -3.93 -14.67 7.99
CA GLY A 120 -3.50 -13.34 7.58
C GLY A 120 -2.03 -13.08 7.89
N LYS A 121 -1.55 -13.43 9.09
CA LYS A 121 -0.12 -13.29 9.46
C LYS A 121 0.83 -14.18 8.66
N ARG A 122 0.40 -15.40 8.34
CA ARG A 122 1.18 -16.28 7.44
C ARG A 122 1.25 -15.71 6.02
N GLU A 123 0.15 -15.15 5.51
CA GLU A 123 0.12 -14.50 4.20
C GLU A 123 0.99 -13.24 4.15
N GLU A 124 0.97 -12.42 5.21
CA GLU A 124 1.86 -11.25 5.37
C GLU A 124 3.34 -11.66 5.27
N LEU A 125 3.75 -12.70 6.00
CA LEU A 125 5.12 -13.23 5.95
C LEU A 125 5.46 -13.76 4.55
N ARG A 126 4.57 -14.55 3.93
CA ARG A 126 4.78 -15.08 2.57
C ARG A 126 4.92 -13.95 1.54
N GLY A 127 4.12 -12.90 1.67
CA GLY A 127 4.19 -11.69 0.85
C GLY A 127 5.52 -10.96 1.01
N ALA A 128 5.99 -10.81 2.26
CA ALA A 128 7.29 -10.21 2.56
C ALA A 128 8.46 -11.01 1.97
N MET A 129 8.50 -12.33 2.19
CA MET A 129 9.51 -13.22 1.62
C MET A 129 9.55 -13.14 0.08
N ARG A 130 8.38 -13.05 -0.57
CA ARG A 130 8.30 -12.92 -2.03
C ARG A 130 8.91 -11.61 -2.51
N ARG A 131 8.72 -10.50 -1.79
CA ARG A 131 9.32 -9.20 -2.13
C ARG A 131 10.84 -9.25 -2.02
N GLU A 132 11.39 -9.80 -0.93
CA GLU A 132 12.83 -9.97 -0.76
C GLU A 132 13.44 -10.85 -1.84
N ARG A 133 12.81 -12.00 -2.14
CA ARG A 133 13.26 -12.88 -3.22
C ARG A 133 13.29 -12.17 -4.57
N ARG A 134 12.26 -11.37 -4.89
CA ARG A 134 12.23 -10.57 -6.12
C ARG A 134 13.34 -9.53 -6.16
N LYS A 135 13.67 -8.89 -5.04
CA LYS A 135 14.80 -7.95 -4.95
C LYS A 135 16.13 -8.67 -5.21
N GLY A 136 16.38 -9.80 -4.55
CA GLY A 136 17.59 -10.60 -4.75
C GLY A 136 17.75 -11.11 -6.18
N ILE A 137 16.67 -11.55 -6.82
CA ILE A 137 16.70 -11.95 -8.25
C ILE A 137 17.07 -10.76 -9.15
N LYS A 138 16.50 -9.58 -8.90
CA LYS A 138 16.82 -8.37 -9.69
C LYS A 138 18.27 -7.96 -9.53
N GLU A 139 18.78 -7.95 -8.31
CA GLU A 139 20.18 -7.63 -8.01
C GLU A 139 21.14 -8.63 -8.67
N ALA A 140 20.91 -9.94 -8.49
CA ALA A 140 21.73 -10.97 -9.11
C ALA A 140 21.71 -10.89 -10.64
N ASN A 141 20.55 -10.64 -11.25
CA ASN A 141 20.44 -10.45 -12.69
C ASN A 141 21.18 -9.18 -13.16
N PHE A 142 21.11 -8.10 -12.39
CA PHE A 142 21.82 -6.86 -12.69
C PHE A 142 23.33 -7.07 -12.65
N LEU A 143 23.86 -7.69 -11.59
CA LEU A 143 25.28 -7.98 -11.44
C LEU A 143 25.81 -8.98 -12.47
N ARG A 144 25.00 -9.97 -12.88
CA ARG A 144 25.38 -10.93 -13.93
C ARG A 144 25.40 -10.29 -15.33
N GLY A 145 24.60 -9.25 -15.54
CA GLY A 145 24.47 -8.54 -16.82
C GLY A 145 25.43 -7.37 -16.99
N MET A 146 26.23 -7.04 -15.95
CA MET A 146 27.29 -6.03 -15.96
C MET A 146 28.62 -6.70 -16.32
#